data_AF-A0A7S2LZ92-F1
#
_entry.id   AF-A0A7S2LZ92-F1
#
_cell.length_a   1.000
_cell.length_b   1.000
_cell.length_c   1.000
_cell.angle_alpha   90.00
_cell.angle_beta   90.00
_cell.angle_gamma   90.00
#
_symmetry.space_group_name_H-M   'P 1'
#
loop_
_entity.id
_entity.type
_entity.pdbx_description
1 polymer ?
#
loop_
_entity_poly.entity_id
_entity_poly.type
_entity_poly.pdbx_seq_one_letter_code
_entity_poly.pdbx_strand_id
1 'polypeptide(L)'
;APLAVGCDDGSVSVWDLTPVEDDNDGTTRRTLLTQMEATHHGGVSKLQYLPGEPLLLSTGMASNSVLLHVFDAPDHSGRILRQRKGHTSPPRLLRYLHPGVGGGGILANASDGTDAASCQILSCGGPGDLSLRLFSTARTNLDKEYSQGPGLERKAKKLGLVGPEGRAELLLPEVAGLATSEARSRDWGDLVTIHKDHAMAYVWSTKRGSQTGPVLRQPQWNVSAMKKRPPRTAHATSVAISACGNFALVGTVGGVVYKYNIQSGIPRGSFPRDAASLTEEEERRRKKGIKVAGDVGRTMRMLEKNSMKGGVMPSDVDQAERDRISFMEA
;
A
#
# COMPACT_ATOMS: atom_id res chain seq x y z
N ALA A 1 -36.99 16.27 -5.39
CA ALA A 1 -35.69 15.58 -5.52
C ALA A 1 -35.82 14.56 -6.64
N PRO A 2 -34.76 14.33 -7.45
CA PRO A 2 -34.77 13.25 -8.42
C PRO A 2 -35.03 11.89 -7.73
N LEU A 3 -35.51 10.91 -8.48
CA LEU A 3 -35.69 9.55 -8.00
C LEU A 3 -34.35 8.82 -8.05
N ALA A 4 -33.90 8.24 -6.93
CA ALA A 4 -32.74 7.36 -6.90
C ALA A 4 -33.19 5.90 -6.81
N VAL A 5 -32.64 5.05 -7.69
CA VAL A 5 -32.93 3.61 -7.75
C VAL A 5 -31.63 2.85 -7.56
N GLY A 6 -31.62 1.95 -6.59
CA GLY A 6 -30.50 1.06 -6.31
C GLY A 6 -30.70 -0.30 -6.97
N CYS A 7 -29.65 -0.85 -7.55
CA CYS A 7 -29.67 -2.11 -8.27
C CYS A 7 -28.97 -3.23 -7.47
N ASP A 8 -29.21 -4.48 -7.86
CA ASP A 8 -28.60 -5.69 -7.30
C ASP A 8 -27.11 -5.83 -7.69
N ASP A 9 -26.72 -5.29 -8.84
CA ASP A 9 -25.32 -5.14 -9.27
C ASP A 9 -24.53 -4.10 -8.45
N GLY A 10 -25.22 -3.35 -7.58
CA GLY A 10 -24.61 -2.33 -6.73
C GLY A 10 -24.55 -0.94 -7.35
N SER A 11 -25.10 -0.74 -8.54
CA SER A 11 -25.23 0.57 -9.17
C SER A 11 -26.38 1.38 -8.56
N VAL A 12 -26.28 2.70 -8.66
CA VAL A 12 -27.35 3.64 -8.30
C VAL A 12 -27.63 4.53 -9.49
N SER A 13 -28.85 4.49 -10.00
CA SER A 13 -29.31 5.38 -11.07
C SER A 13 -30.16 6.51 -10.49
N VAL A 14 -29.97 7.72 -11.03
CA VAL A 14 -30.69 8.93 -10.60
C VAL A 14 -31.49 9.47 -11.77
N TRP A 15 -32.80 9.63 -11.57
CA TRP A 15 -33.76 9.95 -12.61
C TRP A 15 -34.48 11.27 -12.31
N ASP A 16 -34.61 12.10 -13.33
CA ASP A 16 -35.59 13.17 -13.33
C ASP A 16 -36.93 12.61 -13.79
N LEU A 17 -37.95 12.74 -12.93
CA LEU A 17 -39.30 12.27 -13.19
C LEU A 17 -40.15 13.29 -13.95
N THR A 18 -39.59 14.46 -14.28
CA THR A 18 -40.27 15.44 -15.12
C THR A 18 -40.58 14.82 -16.49
N PRO A 19 -41.84 14.79 -16.93
CA PRO A 19 -42.21 14.26 -18.24
C PRO A 19 -41.56 15.06 -19.36
N VAL A 20 -40.91 14.35 -20.28
CA VAL A 20 -40.45 14.89 -21.56
C VAL A 20 -41.20 14.15 -22.65
N GLU A 21 -41.91 14.87 -23.51
CA GLU A 21 -42.57 14.28 -24.69
C GLU A 21 -41.56 14.18 -25.84
N ASP A 22 -41.55 13.05 -26.53
CA ASP A 22 -40.74 12.87 -27.73
C ASP A 22 -41.51 13.42 -28.94
N ASP A 23 -40.98 14.47 -29.58
CA ASP A 23 -41.65 15.19 -30.68
C ASP A 23 -42.00 14.28 -31.88
N ASN A 24 -41.33 13.12 -32.01
CA ASN A 24 -41.52 12.20 -33.13
C ASN A 24 -42.64 11.16 -32.92
N ASP A 25 -42.93 10.75 -31.69
CA ASP A 25 -43.84 9.61 -31.39
C ASP A 25 -44.84 9.93 -30.25
N GLY A 26 -44.77 11.12 -29.65
CA GLY A 26 -45.64 11.53 -28.55
C GLY A 26 -45.45 10.72 -27.26
N THR A 27 -44.42 9.88 -27.19
CA THR A 27 -44.14 9.05 -26.01
C THR A 27 -43.56 9.91 -24.89
N THR A 28 -44.13 9.77 -23.70
CA THR A 28 -43.63 10.46 -22.51
C THR A 28 -42.48 9.67 -21.88
N ARG A 29 -41.28 10.23 -21.89
CA ARG A 29 -40.09 9.64 -21.27
C ARG A 29 -39.68 10.36 -19.98
N ARG A 30 -38.84 9.68 -19.20
CA ARG A 30 -38.13 10.21 -18.03
C ARG A 30 -36.65 10.28 -18.34
N THR A 31 -35.94 11.21 -17.73
CA THR A 31 -34.53 11.46 -18.05
C THR A 31 -33.64 10.80 -17.01
N LEU A 32 -32.72 9.95 -17.46
CA LEU A 32 -31.62 9.45 -16.62
C LEU A 32 -30.60 10.58 -16.48
N LEU A 33 -30.38 11.06 -15.24
CA LEU A 33 -29.43 12.13 -14.96
C LEU A 33 -28.01 11.59 -14.80
N THR A 34 -27.84 10.54 -14.00
CA THR A 34 -26.53 9.92 -13.76
C THR A 34 -26.67 8.47 -13.33
N GLN A 35 -25.60 7.71 -13.53
CA GLN A 35 -25.46 6.35 -13.04
C GLN A 35 -24.13 6.19 -12.30
N MET A 36 -24.23 5.88 -11.01
CA MET A 36 -23.09 5.62 -10.13
C MET A 36 -22.85 4.11 -10.08
N GLU A 37 -21.95 3.63 -10.92
CA GLU A 37 -21.58 2.21 -11.01
C GLU A 37 -20.80 1.74 -9.78
N ALA A 38 -20.98 0.45 -9.44
CA ALA A 38 -20.22 -0.23 -8.38
C ALA A 38 -20.21 0.51 -7.02
N THR A 39 -21.32 1.17 -6.67
CA THR A 39 -21.46 1.92 -5.41
C THR A 39 -21.37 0.99 -4.21
N HIS A 40 -22.05 -0.16 -4.27
CA HIS A 40 -22.02 -1.18 -3.23
C HIS A 40 -21.75 -2.57 -3.81
N HIS A 41 -20.70 -3.24 -3.36
CA HIS A 41 -20.52 -4.67 -3.67
C HIS A 41 -21.71 -5.51 -3.18
N GLY A 42 -22.25 -6.35 -4.07
CA GLY A 42 -23.37 -7.26 -3.79
C GLY A 42 -24.73 -6.57 -3.63
N GLY A 43 -24.90 -5.38 -4.19
CA GLY A 43 -26.21 -4.72 -4.30
C GLY A 43 -26.47 -3.62 -3.29
N VAL A 44 -27.42 -2.75 -3.64
CA VAL A 44 -27.90 -1.64 -2.82
C VAL A 44 -29.08 -2.10 -1.95
N SER A 45 -29.00 -1.91 -0.64
CA SER A 45 -30.08 -2.29 0.29
C SER A 45 -31.07 -1.17 0.55
N LYS A 46 -30.59 0.08 0.65
CA LYS A 46 -31.45 1.24 0.88
C LYS A 46 -30.82 2.53 0.36
N LEU A 47 -31.68 3.42 -0.10
CA LEU A 47 -31.36 4.79 -0.51
C LEU A 47 -32.26 5.76 0.24
N GLN A 48 -31.71 6.89 0.69
CA GLN A 48 -32.47 7.93 1.35
C GLN A 48 -31.83 9.31 1.13
N TYR A 49 -32.57 10.22 0.50
CA TYR A 49 -32.18 11.62 0.44
C TYR A 49 -32.33 12.29 1.80
N LEU A 50 -31.40 13.20 2.13
CA LEU A 50 -31.56 14.10 3.27
C LEU A 50 -32.50 15.26 2.87
N PRO A 51 -33.51 15.59 3.69
CA PRO A 51 -34.47 16.65 3.36
C PRO A 51 -33.78 18.00 3.18
N GLY A 52 -34.04 18.68 2.06
CA GLY A 52 -33.51 20.01 1.78
C GLY A 52 -32.02 20.07 1.43
N GLU A 53 -31.33 18.92 1.36
CA GLU A 53 -29.89 18.85 1.07
C GLU A 53 -29.63 18.03 -0.19
N PRO A 54 -28.57 18.34 -0.98
CA PRO A 54 -28.17 17.57 -2.15
C PRO A 54 -27.39 16.31 -1.75
N LEU A 55 -27.85 15.61 -0.72
CA LEU A 55 -27.18 14.47 -0.10
C LEU A 55 -28.03 13.21 -0.17
N LEU A 56 -27.40 12.12 -0.61
CA LEU A 56 -28.02 10.79 -0.68
C LEU A 56 -27.24 9.81 0.20
N LEU A 57 -27.92 9.27 1.20
CA LEU A 57 -27.42 8.16 1.99
C LEU A 57 -27.72 6.85 1.24
N SER A 58 -26.73 5.96 1.20
CA SER A 58 -26.84 4.63 0.59
C SER A 58 -26.23 3.57 1.49
N THR A 59 -26.88 2.41 1.55
CA THR A 59 -26.38 1.22 2.26
C THR A 59 -26.34 0.05 1.30
N GLY A 60 -25.36 -0.84 1.48
CA GLY A 60 -25.25 -2.05 0.66
C GLY A 60 -25.85 -3.28 1.33
N MET A 61 -26.11 -4.32 0.55
CA MET A 61 -26.60 -5.60 1.04
C MET A 61 -25.46 -6.47 1.61
N ALA A 62 -24.32 -6.54 0.91
CA ALA A 62 -23.17 -7.37 1.30
C ALA A 62 -21.88 -6.59 1.56
N SER A 63 -21.83 -5.29 1.21
CA SER A 63 -20.61 -4.49 1.26
C SER A 63 -20.20 -4.02 2.66
N ASN A 64 -21.02 -4.27 3.69
CA ASN A 64 -20.82 -3.76 5.06
C ASN A 64 -20.43 -2.26 5.07
N SER A 65 -21.20 -1.46 4.33
CA SER A 65 -20.86 -0.06 4.10
C SER A 65 -22.07 0.87 4.08
N VAL A 66 -21.81 2.09 4.54
CA VAL A 66 -22.73 3.23 4.48
C VAL A 66 -21.99 4.38 3.81
N LEU A 67 -22.56 4.88 2.71
CA LEU A 67 -21.98 5.95 1.91
C LEU A 67 -22.93 7.14 1.88
N LEU A 68 -22.37 8.33 2.01
CA LEU A 68 -23.05 9.60 1.83
C LEU A 68 -22.53 10.23 0.54
N HIS A 69 -23.39 10.36 -0.45
CA HIS A 69 -23.09 10.99 -1.74
C HIS A 69 -23.53 12.44 -1.72
N VAL A 70 -22.77 13.31 -2.39
CA VAL A 70 -23.12 14.71 -2.65
C VAL A 70 -23.25 14.95 -4.14
N PHE A 71 -24.31 15.65 -4.53
CA PHE A 71 -24.59 16.07 -5.91
C PHE A 71 -24.32 17.57 -6.05
N ASP A 72 -23.04 17.93 -6.18
CA ASP A 72 -22.57 19.32 -6.31
C ASP A 72 -22.01 19.63 -7.71
N ALA A 73 -21.99 18.63 -8.60
CA ALA A 73 -21.48 18.76 -9.96
C ALA A 73 -22.60 19.16 -10.95
N PRO A 74 -22.29 19.96 -11.98
CA PRO A 74 -23.26 20.43 -12.97
C PRO A 74 -23.80 19.30 -13.87
N ASP A 75 -23.10 18.18 -13.95
CA ASP A 75 -23.49 16.97 -14.68
C ASP A 75 -24.40 16.04 -13.84
N HIS A 76 -24.88 16.51 -12.69
CA HIS A 76 -25.66 15.72 -11.73
C HIS A 76 -24.95 14.47 -11.21
N SER A 77 -23.63 14.36 -11.37
CA SER A 77 -22.87 13.23 -10.83
C SER A 77 -22.79 13.28 -9.31
N GLY A 78 -22.99 12.12 -8.68
CA GLY A 78 -22.82 11.96 -7.24
C GLY A 78 -21.40 11.52 -6.92
N ARG A 79 -20.70 12.26 -6.05
CA ARG A 79 -19.41 11.84 -5.50
C ARG A 79 -19.54 11.48 -4.02
N ILE A 80 -18.72 10.55 -3.56
CA ILE A 80 -18.70 10.16 -2.14
C ILE A 80 -18.18 11.34 -1.31
N LEU A 81 -19.01 11.84 -0.38
CA LEU A 81 -18.68 12.85 0.62
C LEU A 81 -18.13 12.22 1.90
N ARG A 82 -18.82 11.18 2.40
CA ARG A 82 -18.40 10.41 3.58
C ARG A 82 -18.68 8.93 3.37
N GLN A 83 -17.88 8.09 4.00
CA GLN A 83 -18.08 6.64 3.98
C GLN A 83 -17.68 6.00 5.30
N ARG A 84 -18.41 4.96 5.69
CA ARG A 84 -17.99 3.99 6.70
C ARG A 84 -18.03 2.61 6.05
N LYS A 85 -16.95 1.84 6.22
CA LYS A 85 -16.79 0.50 5.62
C LYS A 85 -16.19 -0.45 6.65
N GLY A 86 -16.81 -1.62 6.80
CA GLY A 86 -16.27 -2.75 7.54
C GLY A 86 -15.67 -3.80 6.61
N HIS A 87 -15.37 -4.96 7.18
CA HIS A 87 -15.00 -6.14 6.40
C HIS A 87 -16.21 -6.70 5.63
N THR A 88 -15.98 -7.20 4.42
CA THR A 88 -17.00 -7.85 3.58
C THR A 88 -17.09 -9.36 3.83
N SER A 89 -16.14 -9.92 4.58
CA SER A 89 -16.18 -11.30 5.06
C SER A 89 -15.66 -11.39 6.50
N PRO A 90 -15.99 -12.46 7.25
CA PRO A 90 -15.57 -12.60 8.65
C PRO A 90 -14.04 -12.49 8.81
N PRO A 91 -13.52 -11.63 9.70
CA PRO A 91 -12.08 -11.44 9.84
C PRO A 91 -11.40 -12.71 10.35
N ARG A 92 -10.20 -13.01 9.81
CA ARG A 92 -9.45 -14.24 10.15
C ARG A 92 -8.26 -14.00 11.07
N LEU A 93 -7.73 -12.78 11.08
CA LEU A 93 -6.53 -12.44 11.83
C LEU A 93 -6.71 -11.08 12.48
N LEU A 94 -6.52 -11.06 13.81
CA LEU A 94 -6.57 -9.86 14.63
C LEU A 94 -5.24 -9.68 15.35
N ARG A 95 -4.80 -8.44 15.50
CA ARG A 95 -3.62 -8.08 16.28
C ARG A 95 -3.82 -6.73 16.94
N TYR A 96 -3.62 -6.67 18.26
CA TYR A 96 -3.52 -5.39 18.94
C TYR A 96 -2.29 -4.63 18.44
N LEU A 97 -2.48 -3.36 18.09
CA LEU A 97 -1.36 -2.49 17.81
C LEU A 97 -0.67 -2.16 19.13
N HIS A 98 0.66 -2.10 19.12
CA HIS A 98 1.37 -1.47 20.22
C HIS A 98 0.95 0.01 20.30
N PRO A 99 0.79 0.59 21.50
CA PRO A 99 0.66 2.02 21.61
C PRO A 99 1.92 2.65 21.02
N GLY A 100 1.77 3.69 20.20
CA GLY A 100 2.94 4.38 19.64
C GLY A 100 3.87 4.87 20.76
N VAL A 101 5.11 5.21 20.43
CA VAL A 101 6.20 5.63 21.35
C VAL A 101 5.86 6.82 22.29
N GLY A 102 4.63 7.34 22.29
CA GLY A 102 4.10 8.30 23.29
C GLY A 102 3.12 7.72 24.32
N GLY A 103 2.68 6.47 24.20
CA GLY A 103 1.79 5.80 25.14
C GLY A 103 2.53 4.63 25.79
N GLY A 104 2.79 4.71 27.09
CA GLY A 104 3.64 3.76 27.80
C GLY A 104 3.12 2.32 27.75
N GLY A 105 3.73 1.48 26.91
CA GLY A 105 3.58 0.03 26.93
C GLY A 105 2.15 -0.49 26.74
N ILE A 106 2.02 -1.81 26.63
CA ILE A 106 0.73 -2.54 26.48
C ILE A 106 -0.23 -2.31 27.68
N LEU A 107 0.20 -1.60 28.71
CA LEU A 107 -0.66 -1.18 29.81
C LEU A 107 -1.37 0.12 29.39
N ALA A 108 -2.63 -0.02 28.98
CA ALA A 108 -3.54 1.11 28.86
C ALA A 108 -3.63 1.83 30.21
N ASN A 109 -2.73 2.77 30.47
CA ASN A 109 -2.81 3.60 31.66
C ASN A 109 -3.93 4.62 31.41
N ALA A 110 -5.04 4.42 32.12
CA ALA A 110 -6.23 5.27 32.06
C ALA A 110 -5.96 6.73 32.45
N SER A 111 -4.77 7.04 33.00
CA SER A 111 -4.40 8.38 33.44
C SER A 111 -4.02 9.33 32.30
N ASP A 112 -3.46 8.82 31.18
CA ASP A 112 -3.02 9.66 30.03
C ASP A 112 -3.73 9.29 28.71
N GLY A 113 -4.65 8.32 28.73
CA GLY A 113 -5.29 7.69 27.56
C GLY A 113 -6.37 8.51 26.83
N THR A 114 -6.22 9.84 26.72
CA THR A 114 -7.20 10.69 26.02
C THR A 114 -7.25 10.46 24.49
N ASP A 115 -6.20 9.89 23.90
CA ASP A 115 -6.10 9.68 22.46
C ASP A 115 -6.49 8.27 21.99
N ALA A 116 -6.88 7.38 22.90
CA ALA A 116 -7.24 5.99 22.59
C ALA A 116 -6.19 5.25 21.71
N ALA A 117 -4.91 5.66 21.73
CA ALA A 117 -3.87 5.09 20.87
C ALA A 117 -3.57 3.63 21.22
N SER A 118 -3.78 3.23 22.48
CA SER A 118 -3.66 1.84 22.95
C SER A 118 -4.88 0.97 22.62
N CYS A 119 -5.99 1.57 22.19
CA CYS A 119 -7.25 0.89 21.91
C CYS A 119 -7.40 0.56 20.41
N GLN A 120 -6.31 0.14 19.76
CA GLN A 120 -6.27 -0.09 18.31
C GLN A 120 -6.00 -1.55 17.96
N ILE A 121 -6.80 -2.08 17.02
CA ILE A 121 -6.73 -3.45 16.54
C ILE A 121 -6.55 -3.43 15.03
N LEU A 122 -5.52 -4.12 14.54
CA LEU A 122 -5.40 -4.50 13.14
C LEU A 122 -6.25 -5.73 12.88
N SER A 123 -7.04 -5.68 11.82
CA SER A 123 -7.95 -6.74 11.39
C SER A 123 -7.76 -7.03 9.91
N CYS A 124 -7.56 -8.30 9.59
CA CYS A 124 -7.48 -8.78 8.21
C CYS A 124 -8.81 -9.39 7.80
N GLY A 125 -9.26 -9.02 6.60
CA GLY A 125 -10.42 -9.63 5.96
C GLY A 125 -10.27 -11.14 5.81
N GLY A 126 -11.40 -11.84 5.83
CA GLY A 126 -11.44 -13.27 5.57
C GLY A 126 -11.41 -13.61 4.09
N PRO A 127 -11.90 -14.81 3.70
CA PRO A 127 -11.89 -15.22 2.30
C PRO A 127 -12.66 -14.21 1.43
N GLY A 128 -12.02 -13.75 0.35
CA GLY A 128 -12.58 -12.75 -0.56
C GLY A 128 -12.49 -11.29 -0.09
N ASP A 129 -12.13 -11.02 1.16
CA ASP A 129 -11.87 -9.66 1.64
C ASP A 129 -10.36 -9.42 1.72
N LEU A 130 -9.86 -8.68 0.73
CA LEU A 130 -8.44 -8.38 0.57
C LEU A 130 -7.98 -7.19 1.42
N SER A 131 -8.83 -6.67 2.31
CA SER A 131 -8.53 -5.48 3.11
C SER A 131 -7.78 -5.78 4.41
N LEU A 132 -6.89 -4.86 4.76
CA LEU A 132 -6.32 -4.72 6.10
C LEU A 132 -6.94 -3.46 6.72
N ARG A 133 -7.58 -3.59 7.88
CA ARG A 133 -8.27 -2.50 8.56
C ARG A 133 -7.70 -2.26 9.94
N LEU A 134 -7.79 -1.02 10.38
CA LEU A 134 -7.56 -0.60 11.76
C LEU A 134 -8.92 -0.25 12.35
N PHE A 135 -9.24 -0.87 13.48
CA PHE A 135 -10.41 -0.56 14.28
C PHE A 135 -9.99 -0.03 15.64
N SER A 136 -10.66 1.01 16.12
CA SER A 136 -10.53 1.46 17.50
C SER A 136 -11.66 0.90 18.35
N THR A 137 -11.32 0.31 19.50
CA THR A 137 -12.32 -0.16 20.47
C THR A 137 -12.91 0.97 21.32
N ALA A 138 -12.39 2.20 21.20
CA ALA A 138 -12.85 3.35 21.96
C ALA A 138 -13.45 4.45 21.05
N ARG A 139 -12.89 4.67 19.85
CA ARG A 139 -13.29 5.79 18.97
C ARG A 139 -13.39 5.37 17.50
N THR A 140 -14.60 5.04 17.05
CA THR A 140 -14.85 4.54 15.68
C THR A 140 -14.54 5.55 14.56
N ASN A 141 -14.33 6.83 14.88
CA ASN A 141 -13.86 7.82 13.89
C ASN A 141 -12.39 7.64 13.50
N LEU A 142 -11.63 6.82 14.24
CA LEU A 142 -10.26 6.45 13.92
C LEU A 142 -10.18 5.23 13.00
N ASP A 143 -11.30 4.55 12.76
CA ASP A 143 -11.36 3.36 11.93
C ASP A 143 -10.98 3.69 10.49
N LYS A 144 -10.10 2.89 9.91
CA LYS A 144 -9.64 3.09 8.53
C LYS A 144 -9.15 1.81 7.88
N GLU A 145 -9.26 1.76 6.56
CA GLU A 145 -8.61 0.74 5.74
C GLU A 145 -7.18 1.19 5.41
N TYR A 146 -6.22 0.26 5.50
CA TYR A 146 -4.85 0.54 5.12
C TYR A 146 -4.71 0.50 3.59
N SER A 147 -4.22 1.60 3.01
CA SER A 147 -4.06 1.72 1.56
C SER A 147 -2.95 0.80 1.04
N GLN A 148 -3.23 0.06 -0.04
CA GLN A 148 -2.26 -0.84 -0.68
C GLN A 148 -1.43 -0.18 -1.78
N GLY A 149 -1.57 1.13 -1.96
CA GLY A 149 -0.79 1.86 -2.94
C GLY A 149 -1.51 3.10 -3.47
N PRO A 150 -0.76 4.15 -3.83
CA PRO A 150 -1.34 5.35 -4.40
C PRO A 150 -1.94 5.07 -5.79
N GLY A 151 -3.08 5.69 -6.06
CA GLY A 151 -3.67 5.69 -7.40
C GLY A 151 -4.20 4.35 -7.88
N LEU A 152 -4.60 3.45 -6.97
CA LEU A 152 -5.22 2.17 -7.32
C LEU A 152 -6.45 2.38 -8.22
N GLU A 153 -7.30 3.34 -7.89
CA GLU A 153 -8.48 3.71 -8.70
C GLU A 153 -8.07 4.22 -10.08
N ARG A 154 -7.02 5.04 -10.17
CA ARG A 154 -6.52 5.56 -11.45
C ARG A 154 -5.93 4.43 -12.31
N LYS A 155 -5.23 3.49 -11.67
CA LYS A 155 -4.62 2.32 -12.32
C LYS A 155 -5.70 1.35 -12.81
N ALA A 156 -6.75 1.12 -12.02
CA ALA A 156 -7.92 0.34 -12.40
C ALA A 156 -8.56 0.88 -13.68
N LYS A 157 -8.87 2.19 -13.70
CA LYS A 157 -9.40 2.86 -14.90
C LYS A 157 -8.48 2.72 -16.11
N LYS A 158 -7.17 2.92 -15.94
CA LYS A 158 -6.19 2.83 -17.03
C LYS A 158 -6.08 1.42 -17.64
N LEU A 159 -6.28 0.38 -16.83
CA LEU A 159 -6.18 -1.01 -17.25
C LEU A 159 -7.52 -1.62 -17.68
N GLY A 160 -8.60 -0.84 -17.68
CA GLY A 160 -9.95 -1.36 -17.93
C GLY A 160 -10.47 -2.28 -16.81
N LEU A 161 -9.78 -2.32 -15.68
CA LEU A 161 -10.12 -3.13 -14.50
C LEU A 161 -11.05 -2.35 -13.56
N VAL A 162 -12.09 -1.74 -14.13
CA VAL A 162 -13.07 -0.96 -13.36
C VAL A 162 -14.03 -1.91 -12.64
N GLY A 163 -14.53 -1.50 -11.48
CA GLY A 163 -15.43 -2.30 -10.66
C GLY A 163 -14.73 -3.14 -9.59
N PRO A 164 -15.49 -3.88 -8.78
CA PRO A 164 -14.97 -4.59 -7.61
C PRO A 164 -14.00 -5.73 -7.98
N GLU A 165 -14.35 -6.51 -9.00
CA GLU A 165 -13.55 -7.66 -9.46
C GLU A 165 -12.23 -7.22 -10.08
N GLY A 166 -12.27 -6.27 -11.02
CA GLY A 166 -11.05 -5.72 -11.61
C GLY A 166 -10.15 -5.02 -10.58
N ARG A 167 -10.73 -4.32 -9.61
CA ARG A 167 -9.95 -3.75 -8.49
C ARG A 167 -9.28 -4.83 -7.66
N ALA A 168 -9.94 -5.97 -7.42
CA ALA A 168 -9.38 -7.08 -6.66
C ALA A 168 -8.11 -7.65 -7.31
N GLU A 169 -8.00 -7.62 -8.65
CA GLU A 169 -6.78 -8.02 -9.36
C GLU A 169 -5.56 -7.12 -9.08
N LEU A 170 -5.80 -5.88 -8.67
CA LEU A 170 -4.74 -4.92 -8.33
C LEU A 170 -4.36 -4.94 -6.85
N LEU A 171 -5.16 -5.61 -6.01
CA LEU A 171 -4.90 -5.75 -4.58
C LEU A 171 -3.98 -6.94 -4.32
N LEU A 172 -3.34 -6.91 -3.16
CA LEU A 172 -2.61 -8.06 -2.64
C LEU A 172 -3.60 -9.19 -2.31
N PRO A 173 -3.19 -10.47 -2.41
CA PRO A 173 -4.05 -11.59 -2.04
C PRO A 173 -4.44 -11.55 -0.56
N GLU A 174 -5.30 -12.47 -0.13
CA GLU A 174 -5.73 -12.60 1.27
C GLU A 174 -4.52 -12.62 2.23
N VAL A 175 -4.58 -11.84 3.32
CA VAL A 175 -3.50 -11.80 4.32
C VAL A 175 -3.48 -13.12 5.08
N ALA A 176 -2.38 -13.85 4.97
CA ALA A 176 -2.18 -15.13 5.66
C ALA A 176 -1.52 -14.97 7.04
N GLY A 177 -0.80 -13.87 7.25
CA GLY A 177 -0.08 -13.61 8.49
C GLY A 177 0.44 -12.18 8.54
N LEU A 178 0.65 -11.66 9.75
CA LEU A 178 1.22 -10.35 9.97
C LEU A 178 2.08 -10.30 11.23
N ALA A 179 3.03 -9.37 11.26
CA ALA A 179 3.82 -9.05 12.43
C ALA A 179 4.03 -7.54 12.54
N THR A 180 4.06 -7.02 13.77
CA THR A 180 4.22 -5.58 14.09
C THR A 180 5.39 -5.37 15.05
N SER A 181 6.05 -4.21 15.00
CA SER A 181 7.11 -3.83 15.93
C SER A 181 7.21 -2.33 16.14
N GLU A 182 7.13 -1.88 17.40
CA GLU A 182 7.15 -0.44 17.73
C GLU A 182 8.53 0.21 17.63
N ALA A 183 9.59 -0.60 17.80
CA ALA A 183 10.97 -0.16 18.05
C ALA A 183 11.52 0.82 17.00
N ARG A 184 10.97 0.80 15.79
CA ARG A 184 11.41 1.60 14.62
C ARG A 184 10.23 2.18 13.84
N SER A 185 9.07 2.31 14.47
CA SER A 185 7.82 2.82 13.86
C SER A 185 7.90 4.24 13.30
N ARG A 186 8.90 5.02 13.74
CA ARG A 186 9.17 6.38 13.24
C ARG A 186 10.17 6.40 12.08
N ASP A 187 10.99 5.37 11.94
CA ASP A 187 12.14 5.36 11.05
C ASP A 187 11.81 4.70 9.70
N TRP A 188 11.09 3.57 9.73
CA TRP A 188 10.63 2.84 8.55
C TRP A 188 9.33 2.08 8.85
N GLY A 189 8.91 1.18 7.96
CA GLY A 189 7.69 0.40 8.15
C GLY A 189 7.78 -0.57 9.33
N ASP A 190 6.75 -0.58 10.15
CA ASP A 190 6.64 -1.31 11.42
C ASP A 190 5.70 -2.52 11.35
N LEU A 191 5.07 -2.74 10.20
CA LEU A 191 4.18 -3.86 9.95
C LEU A 191 4.66 -4.62 8.72
N VAL A 192 4.71 -5.95 8.82
CA VAL A 192 4.98 -6.84 7.69
C VAL A 192 3.83 -7.83 7.55
N THR A 193 3.28 -7.95 6.35
CA THR A 193 2.27 -8.95 6.01
C THR A 193 2.79 -9.97 5.01
N ILE A 194 2.25 -11.18 5.09
CA ILE A 194 2.39 -12.24 4.10
C ILE A 194 1.00 -12.62 3.59
N HIS A 195 0.94 -13.13 2.37
CA HIS A 195 -0.32 -13.34 1.66
C HIS A 195 -0.44 -14.78 1.18
N LYS A 196 -1.69 -15.24 1.07
CA LYS A 196 -2.02 -16.59 0.62
C LYS A 196 -1.44 -16.86 -0.76
N ASP A 197 -0.82 -18.04 -0.90
CA ASP A 197 -0.19 -18.50 -2.14
C ASP A 197 0.80 -17.49 -2.76
N HIS A 198 1.48 -16.72 -1.92
CA HIS A 198 2.39 -15.67 -2.35
C HIS A 198 3.74 -15.77 -1.65
N ALA A 199 4.84 -15.71 -2.42
CA ALA A 199 6.20 -15.79 -1.87
C ALA A 199 6.74 -14.49 -1.23
N MET A 200 6.11 -13.34 -1.49
CA MET A 200 6.65 -12.04 -1.09
C MET A 200 6.00 -11.58 0.20
N ALA A 201 6.74 -10.80 0.99
CA ALA A 201 6.20 -10.11 2.15
C ALA A 201 6.22 -8.59 1.94
N TYR A 202 5.23 -7.90 2.49
CA TYR A 202 4.98 -6.49 2.22
C TYR A 202 5.15 -5.69 3.49
N VAL A 203 5.93 -4.62 3.39
CA VAL A 203 6.17 -3.68 4.49
C VAL A 203 5.11 -2.57 4.45
N TRP A 204 4.59 -2.22 5.61
CA TRP A 204 3.55 -1.21 5.84
C TRP A 204 3.98 -0.26 6.93
N SER A 205 3.41 0.95 6.94
CA SER A 205 3.50 1.87 8.05
C SER A 205 2.15 2.00 8.73
N THR A 206 2.09 1.67 10.02
CA THR A 206 0.87 1.79 10.84
C THR A 206 0.46 3.25 11.00
N LYS A 207 1.45 4.14 11.21
CA LYS A 207 1.27 5.60 11.28
C LYS A 207 0.60 6.15 10.02
N ARG A 208 1.12 5.78 8.84
CA ARG A 208 0.53 6.22 7.56
C ARG A 208 -0.75 5.46 7.21
N GLY A 209 -0.95 4.27 7.78
CA GLY A 209 -2.04 3.38 7.41
C GLY A 209 -1.93 2.96 5.95
N SER A 210 -0.74 2.58 5.49
CA SER A 210 -0.53 2.21 4.10
C SER A 210 0.69 1.31 3.89
N GLN A 211 0.65 0.53 2.81
CA GLN A 211 1.76 -0.26 2.32
C GLN A 211 2.85 0.71 1.89
N THR A 212 3.96 0.72 2.65
CA THR A 212 5.05 1.66 2.43
C THR A 212 6.36 0.97 2.70
N GLY A 213 7.33 1.17 1.82
CA GLY A 213 8.64 0.55 1.94
C GLY A 213 8.84 -0.58 0.94
N PRO A 214 9.95 -1.32 1.08
CA PRO A 214 10.35 -2.31 0.11
C PRO A 214 9.50 -3.58 0.21
N VAL A 215 9.33 -4.25 -0.93
CA VAL A 215 8.80 -5.63 -0.96
C VAL A 215 9.93 -6.59 -0.62
N LEU A 216 9.75 -7.38 0.43
CA LEU A 216 10.74 -8.35 0.92
C LEU A 216 10.68 -9.60 0.03
N ARG A 217 11.76 -9.86 -0.70
CA ARG A 217 11.84 -10.95 -1.68
C ARG A 217 13.29 -11.35 -1.97
N GLN A 218 13.48 -12.54 -2.52
CA GLN A 218 14.78 -12.94 -3.06
C GLN A 218 15.10 -12.19 -4.37
N PRO A 219 16.38 -11.94 -4.71
CA PRO A 219 16.75 -11.15 -5.88
C PRO A 219 16.30 -11.76 -7.22
N GLN A 220 16.26 -13.09 -7.28
CA GLN A 220 15.80 -13.87 -8.43
C GLN A 220 14.28 -13.96 -8.53
N TRP A 221 13.54 -13.56 -7.49
CA TRP A 221 12.08 -13.54 -7.53
C TRP A 221 11.60 -12.30 -8.25
N ASN A 222 10.71 -12.54 -9.20
CA ASN A 222 10.37 -11.57 -10.19
C ASN A 222 9.30 -10.58 -9.70
N VAL A 223 9.41 -9.31 -10.12
CA VAL A 223 8.38 -8.26 -9.96
C VAL A 223 7.76 -7.89 -11.32
N SER A 224 8.47 -8.15 -12.42
CA SER A 224 7.95 -8.02 -13.79
C SER A 224 7.23 -9.32 -14.19
N ALA A 225 6.51 -9.38 -15.31
CA ALA A 225 5.95 -10.64 -15.81
C ALA A 225 7.01 -11.53 -16.53
N MET A 226 8.23 -11.03 -16.77
CA MET A 226 9.19 -11.62 -17.74
C MET A 226 10.26 -12.61 -17.21
N LYS A 227 10.58 -12.65 -15.92
CA LYS A 227 11.42 -13.68 -15.26
C LYS A 227 10.61 -14.81 -14.62
N LYS A 228 11.28 -15.89 -14.25
CA LYS A 228 10.69 -17.08 -13.60
C LYS A 228 9.92 -16.71 -12.32
N ARG A 229 8.69 -17.23 -12.19
CA ARG A 229 7.89 -17.10 -10.98
C ARG A 229 8.54 -17.88 -9.83
N PRO A 230 8.42 -17.42 -8.57
CA PRO A 230 8.84 -18.21 -7.42
C PRO A 230 8.12 -19.57 -7.41
N PRO A 231 8.81 -20.67 -7.03
CA PRO A 231 8.17 -21.98 -6.90
C PRO A 231 7.15 -21.97 -5.74
N ARG A 232 6.20 -22.90 -5.74
CA ARG A 232 5.21 -23.03 -4.65
C ARG A 232 5.84 -23.25 -3.27
N THR A 233 7.00 -23.91 -3.23
CA THR A 233 7.80 -24.09 -2.00
C THR A 233 8.31 -22.78 -1.41
N ALA A 234 8.33 -21.69 -2.19
CA ALA A 234 8.69 -20.36 -1.71
C ALA A 234 7.52 -19.55 -1.14
N HIS A 235 6.27 -20.04 -1.23
CA HIS A 235 5.11 -19.34 -0.69
C HIS A 235 5.28 -19.13 0.83
N ALA A 236 5.01 -17.92 1.29
CA ALA A 236 5.19 -17.56 2.69
C ALA A 236 4.07 -18.16 3.56
N THR A 237 4.44 -18.71 4.71
CA THR A 237 3.52 -19.38 5.65
C THR A 237 3.56 -18.77 7.05
N SER A 238 4.66 -18.12 7.42
CA SER A 238 4.81 -17.46 8.73
C SER A 238 5.68 -16.22 8.62
N VAL A 239 5.46 -15.26 9.52
CA VAL A 239 6.21 -14.00 9.57
C VAL A 239 6.43 -13.56 11.01
N ALA A 240 7.63 -13.02 11.29
CA ALA A 240 7.97 -12.38 12.56
C ALA A 240 8.88 -11.18 12.32
N ILE A 241 8.84 -10.19 13.23
CA ILE A 241 9.77 -9.06 13.25
C ILE A 241 10.66 -9.19 14.49
N SER A 242 11.96 -8.96 14.32
CA SER A 242 12.91 -8.92 15.43
C SER A 242 12.57 -7.80 16.41
N ALA A 243 12.81 -7.99 17.71
CA ALA A 243 12.51 -7.00 18.75
C ALA A 243 13.10 -5.59 18.48
N CYS A 244 14.26 -5.50 17.83
CA CYS A 244 14.88 -4.22 17.47
C CYS A 244 14.27 -3.54 16.23
N GLY A 245 13.24 -4.14 15.60
CA GLY A 245 12.55 -3.60 14.42
C GLY A 245 13.36 -3.61 13.12
N ASN A 246 14.56 -4.17 13.09
CA ASN A 246 15.44 -4.13 11.92
C ASN A 246 15.20 -5.27 10.92
N PHE A 247 14.79 -6.44 11.41
CA PHE A 247 14.71 -7.64 10.59
C PHE A 247 13.33 -8.26 10.60
N ALA A 248 12.90 -8.70 9.42
CA ALA A 248 11.76 -9.60 9.26
C ALA A 248 12.26 -11.00 8.94
N LEU A 249 11.63 -11.99 9.55
CA LEU A 249 11.82 -13.42 9.31
C LEU A 249 10.56 -13.93 8.62
N VAL A 250 10.71 -14.56 7.46
CA VAL A 250 9.60 -15.12 6.66
C VAL A 250 9.85 -16.60 6.44
N GLY A 251 8.99 -17.45 7.01
CA GLY A 251 9.00 -18.89 6.77
C GLY A 251 8.23 -19.25 5.51
N THR A 252 8.67 -20.28 4.79
CA THR A 252 8.02 -20.75 3.56
C THR A 252 7.47 -22.16 3.67
N VAL A 253 6.60 -22.54 2.71
CA VAL A 253 6.08 -23.92 2.57
C VAL A 253 7.21 -24.95 2.47
N GLY A 254 8.31 -24.61 1.80
CA GLY A 254 9.49 -25.47 1.64
C GLY A 254 10.37 -25.59 2.89
N GLY A 255 9.97 -25.01 4.03
CA GLY A 255 10.70 -25.09 5.30
C GLY A 255 11.89 -24.14 5.42
N VAL A 256 12.05 -23.20 4.48
CA VAL A 256 13.13 -22.20 4.52
C VAL A 256 12.64 -20.96 5.27
N VAL A 257 13.47 -20.42 6.16
CA VAL A 257 13.22 -19.13 6.80
C VAL A 257 14.17 -18.09 6.20
N TYR A 258 13.63 -17.05 5.58
CA TYR A 258 14.40 -15.94 5.04
C TYR A 258 14.45 -14.76 6.01
N LYS A 259 15.64 -14.19 6.18
CA LYS A 259 15.87 -12.98 6.98
C LYS A 259 16.05 -11.77 6.05
N TYR A 260 15.22 -10.76 6.21
CA TYR A 260 15.29 -9.51 5.45
C TYR A 260 15.57 -8.34 6.37
N ASN A 261 16.32 -7.34 5.91
CA ASN A 261 16.35 -6.04 6.56
C ASN A 261 15.12 -5.24 6.13
N ILE A 262 14.31 -4.74 7.06
CA ILE A 262 13.01 -4.11 6.78
C ILE A 262 13.18 -2.75 6.08
N GLN A 263 14.17 -1.95 6.50
CA GLN A 263 14.44 -0.63 5.93
C GLN A 263 14.81 -0.71 4.44
N SER A 264 15.76 -1.60 4.10
CA SER A 264 16.30 -1.74 2.74
C SER A 264 15.61 -2.78 1.87
N GLY A 265 14.89 -3.73 2.48
CA GLY A 265 14.28 -4.88 1.80
C GLY A 265 15.27 -5.96 1.37
N ILE A 266 16.56 -5.77 1.67
CA ILE A 266 17.63 -6.64 1.19
C ILE A 266 17.65 -7.94 2.02
N PRO A 267 17.72 -9.13 1.38
CA PRO A 267 17.93 -10.40 2.07
C PRO A 267 19.29 -10.41 2.78
N ARG A 268 19.28 -10.83 4.05
CA ARG A 268 20.47 -10.89 4.93
C ARG A 268 20.88 -12.32 5.28
N GLY A 269 20.07 -13.31 4.92
CA GLY A 269 20.40 -14.72 5.08
C GLY A 269 19.16 -15.61 5.04
N SER A 270 19.38 -16.90 5.19
CA SER A 270 18.33 -17.91 5.31
C SER A 270 18.69 -18.95 6.37
N PHE A 271 17.68 -19.73 6.75
CA PHE A 271 17.82 -20.93 7.57
C PHE A 271 17.12 -22.08 6.82
N PRO A 272 17.85 -23.14 6.43
CA PRO A 272 19.31 -23.30 6.56
C PRO A 272 20.09 -22.28 5.69
N ARG A 273 21.39 -22.09 5.99
CA ARG A 273 22.21 -20.97 5.48
C ARG A 273 22.44 -20.99 3.97
N ASP A 274 22.41 -22.18 3.40
CA ASP A 274 22.56 -22.51 1.99
C ASP A 274 21.27 -22.31 1.17
N ALA A 275 20.10 -22.21 1.81
CA ALA A 275 18.83 -22.06 1.11
C ALA A 275 18.64 -20.71 0.36
N ALA A 276 19.48 -19.71 0.64
CA ALA A 276 19.56 -18.45 -0.08
C ALA A 276 20.91 -18.27 -0.80
N SER A 277 21.66 -19.36 -1.03
CA SER A 277 22.91 -19.27 -1.79
C SER A 277 22.61 -18.67 -3.16
N LEU A 278 23.09 -17.45 -3.34
CA LEU A 278 23.22 -16.79 -4.62
C LEU A 278 23.89 -17.79 -5.58
N THR A 279 23.50 -17.78 -6.85
CA THR A 279 24.28 -18.53 -7.85
C THR A 279 25.74 -18.02 -7.80
N GLU A 280 26.73 -18.86 -8.14
CA GLU A 280 28.15 -18.47 -8.09
C GLU A 280 28.44 -17.14 -8.80
N GLU A 281 27.64 -16.83 -9.84
CA GLU A 281 27.68 -15.60 -10.60
C GLU A 281 27.22 -14.36 -9.80
N GLU A 282 26.14 -14.50 -9.04
CA GLU A 282 25.62 -13.46 -8.15
C GLU A 282 26.54 -13.26 -6.94
N GLU A 283 27.16 -14.32 -6.43
CA GLU A 283 28.17 -14.20 -5.39
C GLU A 283 29.44 -13.52 -5.91
N ARG A 284 29.86 -13.79 -7.17
CA ARG A 284 30.93 -13.03 -7.85
C ARG A 284 30.55 -11.56 -8.01
N ARG A 285 29.30 -11.23 -8.34
CA ARG A 285 28.82 -9.83 -8.44
C ARG A 285 28.79 -9.14 -7.07
N ARG A 286 28.34 -9.83 -6.03
CA ARG A 286 28.37 -9.34 -4.64
C ARG A 286 29.80 -9.09 -4.16
N LYS A 287 30.71 -10.05 -4.36
CA LYS A 287 32.14 -9.90 -4.05
C LYS A 287 32.81 -8.79 -4.86
N LYS A 288 32.31 -8.49 -6.07
CA LYS A 288 32.78 -7.39 -6.91
C LYS A 288 32.29 -6.00 -6.46
N GLY A 289 31.35 -5.90 -5.51
CA GLY A 289 30.84 -4.65 -4.97
C GLY A 289 30.03 -3.84 -5.98
N ILE A 290 28.90 -3.27 -5.54
CA ILE A 290 28.17 -2.28 -6.34
C ILE A 290 29.06 -1.04 -6.39
N LYS A 291 29.58 -0.71 -7.58
CA LYS A 291 30.34 0.52 -7.86
C LYS A 291 29.39 1.73 -7.75
N VAL A 292 29.05 2.17 -6.54
CA VAL A 292 28.32 3.42 -6.32
C VAL A 292 29.34 4.57 -6.23
N ALA A 293 28.97 5.74 -6.76
CA ALA A 293 29.74 6.97 -6.54
C ALA A 293 29.81 7.26 -5.03
N GLY A 294 31.02 7.53 -4.50
CA GLY A 294 31.26 7.76 -3.07
C GLY A 294 31.88 6.58 -2.29
N ASP A 295 32.25 5.48 -2.95
CA ASP A 295 33.00 4.38 -2.32
C ASP A 295 34.40 4.85 -1.88
N VAL A 296 34.53 5.11 -0.57
CA VAL A 296 35.78 5.56 0.09
C VAL A 296 36.95 4.62 -0.21
N GLY A 297 36.71 3.31 -0.35
CA GLY A 297 37.76 2.34 -0.68
C GLY A 297 38.31 2.52 -2.09
N ARG A 298 37.46 2.92 -3.05
CA ARG A 298 37.89 3.27 -4.41
C ARG A 298 38.61 4.60 -4.46
N THR A 299 38.15 5.60 -3.70
CA THR A 299 38.79 6.91 -3.60
C THR A 299 40.19 6.78 -3.00
N MET A 300 40.35 6.00 -1.93
CA MET A 300 41.64 5.71 -1.30
C MET A 300 42.59 4.98 -2.24
N ARG A 301 42.11 3.96 -2.98
CA ARG A 301 42.94 3.28 -4.00
C ARG A 301 43.31 4.18 -5.18
N MET A 302 42.46 5.13 -5.57
CA MET A 302 42.81 6.11 -6.60
C MET A 302 43.83 7.13 -6.08
N LEU A 303 43.70 7.59 -4.84
CA LEU A 303 44.65 8.49 -4.18
C LEU A 303 46.02 7.81 -4.03
N GLU A 304 46.07 6.55 -3.58
CA GLU A 304 47.30 5.76 -3.51
C GLU A 304 47.93 5.54 -4.90
N LYS A 305 47.11 5.25 -5.91
CA LYS A 305 47.62 5.01 -7.27
C LYS A 305 48.12 6.30 -7.94
N ASN A 306 47.57 7.46 -7.56
CA ASN A 306 48.02 8.78 -8.03
C ASN A 306 49.24 9.29 -7.25
N SER A 307 49.35 9.02 -5.96
CA SER A 307 50.55 9.37 -5.17
C SER A 307 51.78 8.59 -5.64
N MET A 308 51.60 7.35 -6.08
CA MET A 308 52.66 6.55 -6.71
C MET A 308 53.09 7.04 -8.10
N LYS A 309 52.33 7.91 -8.76
CA LYS A 309 52.63 8.42 -10.11
C LYS A 309 53.26 9.82 -10.15
N GLY A 310 53.58 10.41 -9.00
CA GLY A 310 54.42 11.62 -8.93
C GLY A 310 53.86 12.86 -9.66
N GLY A 311 52.55 12.96 -9.85
CA GLY A 311 51.91 14.14 -10.45
C GLY A 311 51.46 15.12 -9.38
N VAL A 312 52.10 16.29 -9.32
CA VAL A 312 51.62 17.43 -8.51
C VAL A 312 50.32 17.94 -9.15
N MET A 313 49.23 18.01 -8.37
CA MET A 313 48.00 18.68 -8.82
C MET A 313 48.26 20.19 -8.85
N PRO A 314 47.95 20.90 -9.94
CA PRO A 314 47.98 22.35 -9.94
C PRO A 314 46.98 22.87 -8.90
N SER A 315 47.37 23.90 -8.16
CA SER A 315 46.43 24.59 -7.27
C SER A 315 45.39 25.33 -8.11
N ASP A 316 44.21 25.59 -7.55
CA ASP A 316 43.16 26.38 -8.23
C ASP A 316 43.65 27.78 -8.64
N VAL A 317 44.72 28.26 -8.00
CA VAL A 317 45.41 29.52 -8.35
C VAL A 317 46.18 29.40 -9.68
N ASP A 318 46.83 28.26 -9.92
CA ASP A 318 47.59 27.99 -11.15
C ASP A 318 46.69 27.86 -12.38
N GLN A 319 45.46 27.36 -12.18
CA GLN A 319 44.48 27.22 -13.26
C GLN A 319 43.89 28.58 -13.64
N ALA A 320 43.62 29.44 -12.66
CA ALA A 320 43.11 30.79 -12.88
C ALA A 320 44.13 31.71 -13.58
N GLU A 321 45.44 31.54 -13.33
CA GLU A 321 46.49 32.27 -14.04
C GLU A 321 46.63 31.82 -15.51
N ARG A 322 46.52 30.52 -15.80
CA ARG A 322 46.55 30.01 -17.18
C ARG A 322 45.36 30.52 -18.00
N ASP A 323 44.18 30.54 -17.40
CA ASP A 323 42.97 31.01 -18.07
C ASP A 323 43.01 32.54 -18.32
N ARG A 324 43.70 33.30 -17.45
CA ARG A 324 43.97 34.74 -17.67
C ARG A 324 44.93 35.00 -18.83
N ILE A 325 45.99 34.21 -18.96
CA ILE A 325 46.99 34.37 -20.02
C ILE A 325 46.36 34.03 -21.38
N SER A 326 45.54 32.97 -21.44
CA SER A 326 44.82 32.57 -22.66
C SER A 326 43.82 33.61 -23.16
N PHE A 327 43.33 34.52 -22.31
CA PHE A 327 42.34 35.54 -22.67
C PHE A 327 42.98 36.84 -23.20
N MET A 328 44.27 37.06 -22.95
CA MET A 328 45.00 38.23 -23.47
C MET A 328 45.65 37.99 -24.85
N GLU A 329 45.74 36.73 -25.28
CA GLU A 329 46.31 36.33 -26.57
C GLU A 329 45.25 36.06 -27.68
N ALA A 330 43.98 36.34 -27.39
CA ALA A 330 42.84 36.27 -28.33
C ALA A 330 42.30 37.67 -28.64
#